data_AF-A0A5K4F915-F1
#
_entry.id   AF-A0A5K4F915-F1
#
_cell.length_a   1.000
_cell.length_b   1.000
_cell.length_c   1.000
_cell.angle_alpha   90.00
_cell.angle_beta   90.00
_cell.angle_gamma   90.00
#
_symmetry.space_group_name_H-M   'P 1'
#
loop_
_entity.id
_entity.type
_entity.pdbx_description
1 polymer ?
#
loop_
_entity_poly.entity_id
_entity_poly.type
_entity_poly.pdbx_seq_one_letter_code
_entity_poly.pdbx_strand_id
1 'polypeptide(L)'
;MNSTTDYITTEGIISLTEIVTHPMLTVEDIYRIGNETKQTTLKIIQSYDKQIPTFIRSPLNHIDLQGNVNQPKIVPNNKFCAANDVHNIRNQIKKELYKAISTSNIQITTSLLIDFWGDEFDQVKNVYKLYSNESIWKSIEERFGKPTEDFLQCVVETRKVKIKQETNEDTFGKPIVNMSEVNKTFHYLLKQKNSTNITEQQLSNLLCKLNPFQLEALDMMYQQDLKRTFFEVIKRRSSGQMHDLLLSLYTYSVNKPMYFATLFHDVLHKELISVLTAQRLLIFRSEVDLQLVCDIYEALYGTYLSDDVKQKYFGKQDNALTNLLKSEETTVVY
;
A
#
# COMPACT_ATOMS: atom_id res chain seq x y z
N MET A 1 -36.32 8.36 -42.31
CA MET A 1 -35.80 6.98 -42.13
C MET A 1 -34.28 7.07 -42.06
N ASN A 2 -33.72 6.39 -41.05
CA ASN A 2 -32.31 6.12 -40.75
C ASN A 2 -31.48 7.26 -40.12
N SER A 3 -31.25 7.06 -38.81
CA SER A 3 -30.24 7.67 -37.95
C SER A 3 -28.83 7.31 -38.41
N THR A 4 -27.95 8.30 -38.48
CA THR A 4 -26.51 8.12 -38.63
C THR A 4 -25.89 8.34 -37.25
N THR A 5 -25.48 7.24 -36.62
CA THR A 5 -24.66 7.24 -35.40
C THR A 5 -23.25 7.69 -35.77
N ASP A 6 -22.74 8.69 -35.05
CA ASP A 6 -21.39 9.23 -35.19
C ASP A 6 -20.33 8.17 -34.90
N TYR A 7 -19.52 7.87 -35.92
CA TYR A 7 -18.29 7.11 -35.80
C TYR A 7 -17.20 8.02 -35.23
N ILE A 8 -16.80 7.78 -33.98
CA ILE A 8 -15.53 8.29 -33.45
C ILE A 8 -14.42 7.49 -34.16
N THR A 9 -13.75 8.13 -35.10
CA THR A 9 -12.64 7.59 -35.86
C THR A 9 -11.39 7.47 -34.99
N THR A 10 -10.57 6.46 -35.28
CA THR A 10 -9.31 6.08 -34.63
C THR A 10 -8.28 7.21 -34.52
N GLU A 11 -8.43 8.30 -35.29
CA GLU A 11 -7.57 9.49 -35.22
C GLU A 11 -7.81 10.36 -33.96
N GLY A 12 -8.98 10.28 -33.32
CA GLY A 12 -9.26 11.00 -32.07
C GLY A 12 -8.50 10.48 -30.84
N ILE A 13 -7.92 9.28 -30.93
CA ILE A 13 -7.19 8.63 -29.83
C ILE A 13 -5.67 8.92 -29.90
N ILE A 14 -5.16 9.40 -31.05
CA ILE A 14 -3.72 9.57 -31.28
C ILE A 14 -3.17 10.89 -30.69
N SER A 15 -4.01 11.86 -30.31
CA SER A 15 -3.54 13.19 -29.87
C SER A 15 -3.10 13.32 -28.40
N LEU A 16 -2.82 12.24 -27.67
CA LEU A 16 -2.41 12.29 -26.25
C LEU A 16 -1.12 11.50 -25.92
N THR A 17 -0.37 11.01 -26.90
CA THR A 17 0.83 10.18 -26.66
C THR A 17 2.13 10.71 -27.26
N GLU A 18 2.21 11.99 -27.60
CA GLU A 18 3.50 12.60 -27.91
C GLU A 18 4.19 13.07 -26.62
N ILE A 19 5.49 12.75 -26.49
CA ILE A 19 6.41 13.02 -25.37
C ILE A 19 6.48 11.91 -24.29
N VAL A 20 6.92 10.70 -24.64
CA VAL A 20 8.00 10.00 -23.89
C VAL A 20 8.75 9.06 -24.86
N THR A 21 9.94 9.46 -25.25
CA THR A 21 10.93 8.62 -25.95
C THR A 21 11.63 7.68 -24.95
N HIS A 22 11.25 6.40 -24.93
CA HIS A 22 12.12 5.31 -24.46
C HIS A 22 11.75 4.00 -25.21
N PRO A 23 12.70 3.29 -25.84
CA PRO A 23 12.38 2.18 -26.73
C PRO A 23 12.19 0.91 -25.89
N MET A 24 10.95 0.43 -25.71
CA MET A 24 10.68 -0.97 -25.32
C MET A 24 9.20 -1.39 -25.30
N LEU A 25 8.24 -0.54 -25.66
CA LEU A 25 6.83 -0.96 -25.72
C LEU A 25 6.15 -0.32 -26.92
N THR A 26 5.57 -1.15 -27.80
CA THR A 26 4.71 -0.67 -28.88
C THR A 26 3.36 -0.20 -28.31
N VAL A 27 2.64 0.66 -29.03
CA VAL A 27 1.27 1.09 -28.65
C VAL A 27 0.35 -0.13 -28.44
N GLU A 28 0.57 -1.20 -29.20
CA GLU A 28 -0.16 -2.46 -29.10
C GLU A 28 0.20 -3.26 -27.83
N ASP A 29 1.45 -3.19 -27.38
CA ASP A 29 1.86 -3.74 -26.07
C ASP A 29 1.21 -2.98 -24.91
N ILE A 30 1.09 -1.65 -25.01
CA ILE A 30 0.41 -0.83 -24.00
C ILE A 30 -1.09 -1.18 -23.94
N TYR A 31 -1.73 -1.37 -25.09
CA TYR A 31 -3.15 -1.72 -25.18
C TYR A 31 -3.43 -3.14 -24.67
N ARG A 32 -2.57 -4.11 -25.02
CA ARG A 32 -2.65 -5.49 -24.53
C ARG A 32 -2.39 -5.57 -23.03
N ILE A 33 -1.34 -4.91 -22.52
CA ILE A 33 -1.07 -4.83 -21.08
C ILE A 33 -2.24 -4.17 -20.36
N GLY A 34 -2.81 -3.09 -20.89
CA GLY A 34 -3.99 -2.43 -20.32
C GLY A 34 -5.20 -3.37 -20.22
N ASN A 35 -5.51 -4.13 -21.28
CA ASN A 35 -6.67 -5.00 -21.32
C ASN A 35 -6.47 -6.32 -20.54
N GLU A 36 -5.27 -6.91 -20.60
CA GLU A 36 -4.89 -8.06 -19.76
C GLU A 36 -4.90 -7.67 -18.29
N THR A 37 -4.41 -6.49 -17.93
CA THR A 37 -4.43 -6.04 -16.53
C THR A 37 -5.83 -5.64 -16.07
N LYS A 38 -6.69 -5.13 -16.96
CA LYS A 38 -8.11 -4.85 -16.67
C LYS A 38 -8.90 -6.14 -16.43
N GLN A 39 -8.71 -7.14 -17.29
CA GLN A 39 -9.27 -8.48 -17.09
C GLN A 39 -8.65 -9.18 -15.88
N THR A 40 -7.36 -9.00 -15.61
CA THR A 40 -6.69 -9.58 -14.44
C THR A 40 -7.14 -8.90 -13.14
N THR A 41 -7.36 -7.58 -13.14
CA THR A 41 -7.85 -6.85 -11.96
C THR A 41 -9.31 -7.17 -11.70
N LEU A 42 -10.16 -7.20 -12.74
CA LEU A 42 -11.54 -7.66 -12.62
C LEU A 42 -11.58 -9.13 -12.18
N LYS A 43 -10.74 -10.00 -12.75
CA LYS A 43 -10.60 -11.40 -12.32
C LYS A 43 -10.09 -11.51 -10.89
N ILE A 44 -9.16 -10.67 -10.43
CA ILE A 44 -8.64 -10.71 -9.04
C ILE A 44 -9.68 -10.21 -8.04
N ILE A 45 -10.40 -9.13 -8.38
CA ILE A 45 -11.56 -8.67 -7.60
C ILE A 45 -12.64 -9.77 -7.58
N GLN A 46 -12.78 -10.54 -8.65
CA GLN A 46 -13.73 -11.65 -8.78
C GLN A 46 -13.18 -13.02 -8.31
N SER A 47 -11.88 -13.18 -8.01
CA SER A 47 -11.23 -14.46 -7.68
C SER A 47 -10.99 -14.64 -6.19
N TYR A 48 -11.75 -13.96 -5.35
CA TYR A 48 -11.70 -14.11 -3.90
C TYR A 48 -12.34 -15.41 -3.41
N ASP A 49 -11.94 -16.50 -4.04
CA ASP A 49 -12.52 -17.82 -3.93
C ASP A 49 -11.44 -18.91 -3.78
N LYS A 50 -11.41 -19.46 -2.56
CA LYS A 50 -10.72 -20.67 -2.05
C LYS A 50 -9.22 -20.64 -1.68
N GLN A 51 -9.03 -20.77 -0.37
CA GLN A 51 -8.13 -21.67 0.39
C GLN A 51 -6.97 -22.34 -0.37
N ILE A 52 -5.79 -21.71 -0.30
CA ILE A 52 -4.46 -22.22 0.17
C ILE A 52 -3.48 -21.04 -0.05
N PRO A 53 -2.62 -20.64 0.90
CA PRO A 53 -1.95 -19.34 0.79
C PRO A 53 -0.80 -19.38 -0.22
N THR A 54 -1.04 -18.72 -1.37
CA THR A 54 -0.31 -17.57 -1.94
C THR A 54 0.84 -17.04 -1.09
N PHE A 55 1.90 -16.46 -1.70
CA PHE A 55 3.01 -15.77 -1.00
C PHE A 55 2.62 -15.39 0.43
N ILE A 56 2.96 -16.26 1.40
CA ILE A 56 2.25 -16.26 2.67
C ILE A 56 2.72 -15.04 3.40
N ARG A 57 1.89 -14.00 3.38
CA ARG A 57 2.16 -12.79 4.13
C ARG A 57 2.38 -13.23 5.56
N SER A 58 3.42 -12.69 6.20
CA SER A 58 3.65 -12.98 7.62
C SER A 58 2.33 -12.86 8.38
N PRO A 59 1.97 -13.80 9.29
CA PRO A 59 0.75 -13.67 10.10
C PRO A 59 0.64 -12.33 10.82
N LEU A 60 1.78 -11.69 11.13
CA LEU A 60 1.87 -10.35 11.71
C LEU A 60 1.26 -9.23 10.83
N ASN A 61 1.05 -9.49 9.53
CA ASN A 61 0.34 -8.56 8.68
C ASN A 61 -1.16 -8.50 8.99
N HIS A 62 -1.72 -9.55 9.57
CA HIS A 62 -3.14 -9.70 9.83
C HIS A 62 -3.53 -9.37 11.27
N ILE A 63 -2.58 -9.02 12.13
CA ILE A 63 -2.81 -8.90 13.57
C ILE A 63 -2.44 -7.49 14.04
N ASP A 64 -3.29 -6.87 14.87
CA ASP A 64 -3.00 -5.62 15.60
C ASP A 64 -2.38 -5.89 16.98
N LEU A 65 -2.02 -4.85 17.74
CA LEU A 65 -1.50 -5.06 19.10
C LEU A 65 -2.47 -5.75 20.04
N GLN A 66 -3.78 -5.59 19.83
CA GLN A 66 -4.79 -6.18 20.69
C GLN A 66 -4.96 -7.68 20.39
N GLY A 67 -4.40 -8.18 19.28
CA GLY A 67 -4.48 -9.57 18.86
C GLY A 67 -5.65 -9.82 17.91
N ASN A 68 -6.37 -8.78 17.47
CA ASN A 68 -7.47 -8.94 16.53
C ASN A 68 -6.91 -9.37 15.18
N VAL A 69 -7.44 -10.47 14.64
CA VAL A 69 -7.04 -10.97 13.33
C VAL A 69 -7.97 -10.40 12.26
N ASN A 70 -7.42 -9.57 11.37
CA ASN A 70 -8.04 -9.16 10.12
C ASN A 70 -7.92 -10.34 9.13
N GLN A 71 -8.94 -11.22 9.13
CA GLN A 71 -9.04 -12.28 8.13
C GLN A 71 -9.91 -11.81 6.95
N PRO A 72 -9.49 -12.04 5.70
CA PRO A 72 -10.36 -11.78 4.55
C PRO A 72 -11.61 -12.67 4.61
N LYS A 73 -12.80 -12.09 4.37
CA LYS A 73 -14.00 -12.89 4.11
C LYS A 73 -13.87 -13.54 2.74
N ILE A 74 -13.55 -14.83 2.72
CA ILE A 74 -13.46 -15.65 1.51
C ILE A 74 -14.87 -16.14 1.15
N VAL A 75 -15.43 -15.69 0.04
CA VAL A 75 -16.57 -16.37 -0.61
C VAL A 75 -15.99 -17.62 -1.33
N PRO A 76 -16.73 -18.71 -1.62
CA PRO A 76 -16.18 -19.86 -2.38
C PRO A 76 -16.76 -20.04 -3.81
N ASN A 77 -15.87 -20.22 -4.80
CA ASN A 77 -16.16 -20.46 -6.23
C ASN A 77 -15.02 -21.27 -6.87
N ASN A 78 -15.39 -22.25 -7.68
CA ASN A 78 -14.52 -23.39 -8.01
C ASN A 78 -13.81 -23.25 -9.36
N LYS A 79 -12.94 -22.26 -9.56
CA LYS A 79 -12.05 -22.23 -10.75
C LYS A 79 -10.73 -21.54 -10.41
N PHE A 80 -9.61 -22.29 -10.38
CA PHE A 80 -8.20 -21.93 -10.68
C PHE A 80 -7.15 -22.70 -9.83
N CYS A 81 -5.90 -22.77 -10.33
CA CYS A 81 -4.83 -23.71 -9.91
C CYS A 81 -3.62 -22.97 -9.29
N ALA A 82 -3.18 -23.42 -8.11
CA ALA A 82 -2.43 -22.66 -7.11
C ALA A 82 -0.95 -22.27 -7.39
N ALA A 83 -0.23 -22.94 -8.31
CA ALA A 83 1.22 -22.74 -8.43
C ALA A 83 1.63 -21.49 -9.25
N ASN A 84 0.86 -21.13 -10.27
CA ASN A 84 1.17 -19.96 -11.12
C ASN A 84 0.99 -18.63 -10.37
N ASP A 85 0.11 -18.60 -9.37
CA ASP A 85 -0.29 -17.35 -8.70
C ASP A 85 0.73 -16.86 -7.66
N VAL A 86 1.43 -17.78 -6.98
CA VAL A 86 2.51 -17.44 -6.03
C VAL A 86 3.67 -16.72 -6.72
N HIS A 87 4.11 -17.26 -7.87
CA HIS A 87 5.19 -16.64 -8.65
C HIS A 87 4.75 -15.27 -9.19
N ASN A 88 3.47 -15.12 -9.52
CA ASN A 88 2.90 -13.88 -10.00
C ASN A 88 2.92 -12.77 -8.93
N ILE A 89 2.45 -13.01 -7.70
CA ILE A 89 2.40 -11.96 -6.67
C ILE A 89 3.80 -11.45 -6.31
N ARG A 90 4.77 -12.35 -6.04
CA ARG A 90 6.16 -11.94 -5.74
C ARG A 90 6.76 -11.14 -6.89
N ASN A 91 6.54 -11.58 -8.13
CA ASN A 91 6.99 -10.85 -9.32
C ASN A 91 6.28 -9.50 -9.47
N GLN A 92 5.01 -9.38 -9.08
CA GLN A 92 4.28 -8.13 -9.10
C GLN A 92 4.80 -7.14 -8.06
N ILE A 93 4.98 -7.56 -6.79
CA ILE A 93 5.58 -6.72 -5.73
C ILE A 93 6.95 -6.22 -6.19
N LYS A 94 7.77 -7.13 -6.70
CA LYS A 94 9.11 -6.81 -7.19
C LYS A 94 9.08 -5.82 -8.37
N LYS A 95 8.21 -6.04 -9.36
CA LYS A 95 8.03 -5.12 -10.50
C LYS A 95 7.57 -3.74 -10.03
N GLU A 96 6.68 -3.69 -9.03
CA GLU A 96 6.23 -2.41 -8.48
C GLU A 96 7.32 -1.70 -7.70
N LEU A 97 8.10 -2.42 -6.88
CA LEU A 97 9.21 -1.81 -6.14
C LEU A 97 10.27 -1.25 -7.09
N TYR A 98 10.67 -2.00 -8.12
CA TYR A 98 11.59 -1.51 -9.14
C TYR A 98 11.05 -0.26 -9.84
N LYS A 99 9.79 -0.32 -10.30
CA LYS A 99 9.15 0.82 -10.95
C LYS A 99 9.13 2.04 -10.04
N ALA A 100 8.64 1.89 -8.80
CA ALA A 100 8.52 2.97 -7.83
C ALA A 100 9.87 3.65 -7.56
N ILE A 101 10.94 2.88 -7.38
CA ILE A 101 12.30 3.43 -7.20
C ILE A 101 12.76 4.14 -8.49
N SER A 102 12.61 3.49 -9.64
CA SER A 102 13.07 4.05 -10.93
C SER A 102 12.38 5.36 -11.32
N THR A 103 11.12 5.53 -10.92
CA THR A 103 10.31 6.75 -11.16
C THR A 103 10.33 7.71 -9.98
N SER A 104 11.24 7.53 -9.02
CA SER A 104 11.36 8.36 -7.81
C SER A 104 10.04 8.53 -7.03
N ASN A 105 9.20 7.49 -6.98
CA ASN A 105 7.97 7.50 -6.20
C ASN A 105 8.26 6.99 -4.78
N ILE A 106 8.58 7.92 -3.88
CA ILE A 106 8.91 7.59 -2.48
C ILE A 106 7.71 7.00 -1.73
N GLN A 107 6.49 7.45 -2.02
CA GLN A 107 5.29 6.99 -1.31
C GLN A 107 5.04 5.49 -1.55
N ILE A 108 5.13 5.05 -2.80
CA ILE A 108 4.97 3.62 -3.16
C ILE A 108 6.19 2.81 -2.74
N THR A 109 7.40 3.36 -2.85
CA THR A 109 8.61 2.69 -2.35
C THR A 109 8.49 2.42 -0.86
N THR A 110 8.04 3.42 -0.10
CA THR A 110 7.81 3.31 1.35
C THR A 110 6.71 2.32 1.65
N SER A 111 5.54 2.41 0.99
CA SER A 111 4.40 1.53 1.28
C SER A 111 4.72 0.05 1.09
N LEU A 112 5.55 -0.29 0.11
CA LEU A 112 6.01 -1.65 -0.11
C LEU A 112 7.04 -2.09 0.94
N LEU A 113 8.05 -1.26 1.21
CA LEU A 113 9.13 -1.62 2.13
C LEU A 113 8.65 -1.73 3.59
N ILE A 114 7.79 -0.82 4.03
CA ILE A 114 7.22 -0.88 5.38
C ILE A 114 6.19 -1.99 5.55
N ASP A 115 5.80 -2.72 4.51
CA ASP A 115 4.85 -3.83 4.66
C ASP A 115 5.56 -5.20 4.69
N PHE A 116 6.89 -5.24 4.51
CA PHE A 116 7.65 -6.50 4.59
C PHE A 116 7.92 -6.97 6.01
N TRP A 117 7.82 -8.28 6.22
CA TRP A 117 8.11 -8.98 7.47
C TRP A 117 8.96 -10.23 7.22
N GLY A 118 9.79 -10.60 8.18
CA GLY A 118 10.59 -11.83 8.10
C GLY A 118 11.49 -11.84 6.86
N ASP A 119 11.40 -12.90 6.06
CA ASP A 119 12.21 -13.11 4.87
C ASP A 119 11.58 -12.56 3.57
N GLU A 120 10.38 -11.96 3.65
CA GLU A 120 9.66 -11.42 2.48
C GLU A 120 10.51 -10.43 1.67
N PHE A 121 11.22 -9.54 2.35
CA PHE A 121 12.14 -8.61 1.69
C PHE A 121 13.28 -9.33 0.99
N ASP A 122 13.88 -10.35 1.61
CA ASP A 122 15.00 -11.09 1.01
C ASP A 122 14.53 -11.88 -0.22
N GLN A 123 13.30 -12.41 -0.20
CA GLN A 123 12.67 -13.02 -1.37
C GLN A 123 12.51 -12.01 -2.51
N VAL A 124 12.08 -10.77 -2.25
CA VAL A 124 11.95 -9.73 -3.28
C VAL A 124 13.33 -9.23 -3.76
N LYS A 125 14.27 -9.04 -2.83
CA LYS A 125 15.65 -8.57 -3.07
C LYS A 125 16.41 -9.48 -4.02
N ASN A 126 16.31 -10.80 -3.83
CA ASN A 126 17.00 -11.76 -4.69
C ASN A 126 16.55 -11.67 -6.15
N VAL A 127 15.27 -11.37 -6.37
CA VAL A 127 14.73 -11.25 -7.72
C VAL A 127 15.03 -9.86 -8.28
N TYR A 128 15.09 -8.78 -7.48
CA TYR A 128 15.35 -7.39 -7.93
C TYR A 128 16.62 -7.27 -8.78
N LYS A 129 17.64 -8.06 -8.45
CA LYS A 129 18.90 -8.19 -9.20
C LYS A 129 18.73 -8.56 -10.68
N LEU A 130 17.56 -9.02 -11.11
CA LEU A 130 17.25 -9.31 -12.52
C LEU A 130 16.88 -8.06 -13.34
N TYR A 131 16.52 -6.93 -12.70
CA TYR A 131 16.15 -5.69 -13.40
C TYR A 131 17.17 -4.57 -13.20
N SER A 132 18.00 -4.68 -12.19
CA SER A 132 19.06 -3.73 -11.89
C SER A 132 20.32 -4.50 -11.52
N ASN A 133 21.46 -4.03 -12.00
CA ASN A 133 22.77 -4.51 -11.55
C ASN A 133 23.15 -3.96 -10.17
N GLU A 134 22.36 -3.03 -9.65
CA GLU A 134 22.58 -2.38 -8.36
C GLU A 134 21.75 -3.02 -7.25
N SER A 135 22.21 -2.84 -6.01
CA SER A 135 21.39 -3.20 -4.86
C SER A 135 20.18 -2.27 -4.75
N ILE A 136 19.06 -2.79 -4.22
CA ILE A 136 17.87 -1.99 -3.90
C ILE A 136 18.25 -0.74 -3.10
N TRP A 137 19.13 -0.91 -2.10
CA TRP A 137 19.58 0.19 -1.24
C TRP A 137 20.34 1.25 -2.01
N LYS A 138 21.28 0.87 -2.89
CA LYS A 138 21.99 1.84 -3.74
C LYS A 138 21.01 2.61 -4.63
N SER A 139 20.05 1.93 -5.25
CA SER A 139 19.04 2.60 -6.07
C SER A 139 18.12 3.52 -5.24
N ILE A 140 17.84 3.21 -3.97
CA ILE A 140 17.11 4.10 -3.06
C ILE A 140 17.96 5.31 -2.68
N GLU A 141 19.22 5.11 -2.33
CA GLU A 141 20.15 6.19 -1.99
C GLU A 141 20.30 7.18 -3.15
N GLU A 142 20.50 6.69 -4.37
CA GLU A 142 20.65 7.52 -5.57
C GLU A 142 19.38 8.31 -5.89
N ARG A 143 18.19 7.78 -5.57
CA ARG A 143 16.89 8.40 -5.89
C ARG A 143 16.37 9.32 -4.79
N PHE A 144 16.67 9.00 -3.54
CA PHE A 144 16.01 9.58 -2.36
C PHE A 144 16.98 10.08 -1.28
N GLY A 145 18.28 9.92 -1.50
CA GLY A 145 19.34 10.33 -0.59
C GLY A 145 19.63 9.33 0.53
N LYS A 146 20.85 9.40 1.04
CA LYS A 146 21.37 8.53 2.11
C LYS A 146 20.51 8.49 3.38
N PRO A 147 19.98 9.62 3.91
CA PRO A 147 19.12 9.57 5.09
C PRO A 147 17.85 8.73 4.91
N THR A 148 17.27 8.76 3.70
CA THR A 148 16.08 7.97 3.36
C THR A 148 16.41 6.49 3.26
N GLU A 149 17.53 6.16 2.62
CA GLU A 149 18.00 4.78 2.51
C GLU A 149 18.31 4.19 3.89
N ASP A 150 19.07 4.90 4.74
CA ASP A 150 19.39 4.46 6.10
C ASP A 150 18.11 4.21 6.93
N PHE A 151 17.11 5.11 6.81
CA PHE A 151 15.83 4.97 7.50
C PHE A 151 15.03 3.75 7.03
N LEU A 152 14.81 3.62 5.72
CA LEU A 152 14.02 2.51 5.16
C LEU A 152 14.71 1.16 5.36
N GLN A 153 16.04 1.12 5.27
CA GLN A 153 16.81 -0.08 5.59
C GLN A 153 16.66 -0.45 7.06
N CYS A 154 16.81 0.51 7.97
CA CYS A 154 16.59 0.28 9.41
C CYS A 154 15.19 -0.29 9.68
N VAL A 155 14.13 0.25 9.05
CA VAL A 155 12.76 -0.26 9.20
C VAL A 155 12.64 -1.71 8.73
N VAL A 156 13.18 -2.04 7.55
CA VAL A 156 13.13 -3.40 6.99
C VAL A 156 13.90 -4.39 7.87
N GLU A 157 15.10 -4.04 8.33
CA GLU A 157 15.91 -4.91 9.19
C GLU A 157 15.24 -5.15 10.55
N THR A 158 14.63 -4.12 11.15
CA THR A 158 13.84 -4.25 12.39
C THR A 158 12.71 -5.29 12.25
N ARG A 159 12.14 -5.45 11.04
CA ARG A 159 11.02 -6.38 10.77
C ARG A 159 11.43 -7.79 10.40
N LYS A 160 12.72 -8.06 10.19
CA LYS A 160 13.22 -9.43 10.03
C LYS A 160 13.24 -10.20 11.35
N VAL A 161 13.27 -9.50 12.48
CA VAL A 161 13.30 -10.10 13.81
C VAL A 161 11.96 -10.79 14.09
N LYS A 162 12.02 -12.08 14.41
CA LYS A 162 10.83 -12.86 14.76
C LYS A 162 10.19 -12.33 16.05
N ILE A 163 8.90 -12.03 15.98
CA ILE A 163 8.11 -11.58 17.13
C ILE A 163 7.44 -12.79 17.77
N LYS A 164 7.60 -12.92 19.09
CA LYS A 164 6.93 -13.97 19.86
C LYS A 164 5.46 -13.60 20.02
N GLN A 165 4.59 -14.59 20.00
CA GLN A 165 3.16 -14.41 20.25
C GLN A 165 2.78 -15.10 21.56
N GLU A 166 1.77 -14.56 22.24
CA GLU A 166 1.21 -15.15 23.44
C GLU A 166 0.57 -16.51 23.12
N THR A 167 0.67 -17.43 24.08
CA THR A 167 0.20 -18.82 23.95
C THR A 167 -0.95 -19.16 24.89
N ASN A 168 -1.39 -18.21 25.72
CA ASN A 168 -2.54 -18.36 26.60
C ASN A 168 -3.83 -18.34 25.76
N GLU A 169 -4.86 -19.06 26.19
CA GLU A 169 -6.13 -19.16 25.44
C GLU A 169 -6.79 -17.80 25.20
N ASP A 170 -6.81 -16.93 26.22
CA ASP A 170 -7.50 -15.62 26.16
C ASP A 170 -6.78 -14.58 25.28
N THR A 171 -5.48 -14.76 25.04
CA THR A 171 -4.63 -13.79 24.33
C THR A 171 -3.86 -14.43 23.18
N PHE A 172 -4.27 -15.62 22.74
CA PHE A 172 -3.55 -16.43 21.76
C PHE A 172 -3.26 -15.64 20.48
N GLY A 173 -1.99 -15.64 20.06
CA GLY A 173 -1.57 -14.94 18.84
C GLY A 173 -1.24 -13.46 19.02
N LYS A 174 -1.54 -12.86 20.18
CA LYS A 174 -1.19 -11.47 20.48
C LYS A 174 0.33 -11.28 20.46
N PRO A 175 0.86 -10.27 19.76
CA PRO A 175 2.30 -10.01 19.71
C PRO A 175 2.86 -9.61 21.07
N ILE A 176 3.94 -10.27 21.51
CA ILE A 176 4.65 -9.91 22.75
C ILE A 176 5.56 -8.71 22.47
N VAL A 177 5.21 -7.57 23.05
CA VAL A 177 5.96 -6.32 22.90
C VAL A 177 7.14 -6.28 23.88
N ASN A 178 8.36 -6.16 23.36
CA ASN A 178 9.50 -5.82 24.20
C ASN A 178 9.46 -4.33 24.56
N MET A 179 9.01 -4.04 25.79
CA MET A 179 8.87 -2.68 26.31
C MET A 179 10.21 -1.98 26.64
N SER A 180 11.35 -2.67 26.60
CA SER A 180 12.64 -2.05 26.93
C SER A 180 12.97 -0.89 25.98
N GLU A 181 12.90 -1.14 24.67
CA GLU A 181 13.16 -0.09 23.67
C GLU A 181 12.05 0.96 23.61
N VAL A 182 10.80 0.58 23.87
CA VAL A 182 9.66 1.51 23.97
C VAL A 182 9.87 2.50 25.12
N ASN A 183 10.17 2.01 26.32
CA ASN A 183 10.39 2.83 27.51
C ASN A 183 11.63 3.72 27.35
N LYS A 184 12.74 3.18 26.81
CA LYS A 184 13.93 3.99 26.50
C LYS A 184 13.59 5.15 25.56
N THR A 185 12.86 4.86 24.48
CA THR A 185 12.45 5.87 23.50
C THR A 185 11.52 6.90 24.14
N PHE A 186 10.48 6.46 24.88
CA PHE A 186 9.54 7.33 25.57
C PHE A 186 10.25 8.28 26.54
N HIS A 187 11.12 7.76 27.42
CA HIS A 187 11.85 8.58 28.38
C HIS A 187 12.84 9.53 27.71
N TYR A 188 13.52 9.10 26.64
CA TYR A 188 14.40 9.98 25.87
C TYR A 188 13.62 11.16 25.29
N LEU A 189 12.49 10.90 24.63
CA LEU A 189 11.65 11.93 24.02
C LEU A 189 11.00 12.84 25.08
N LEU A 190 10.63 12.31 26.25
CA LEU A 190 10.13 13.11 27.37
C LEU A 190 11.17 14.08 27.94
N LYS A 191 12.43 13.66 28.08
CA LYS A 191 13.51 14.56 28.52
C LYS A 191 13.69 15.74 27.57
N GLN A 192 13.37 15.53 26.28
CA GLN A 192 13.44 16.55 25.24
C GLN A 192 12.13 17.34 25.06
N LYS A 193 11.12 17.17 25.93
CA LYS A 193 9.78 17.77 25.78
C LYS A 193 9.81 19.29 25.61
N ASN A 194 10.77 19.97 26.26
CA ASN A 194 10.93 21.43 26.23
C ASN A 194 12.06 21.92 25.31
N SER A 195 12.85 21.01 24.74
CA SER A 195 13.93 21.38 23.82
C SER A 195 13.50 21.09 22.38
N THR A 196 13.55 22.11 21.53
CA THR A 196 13.56 21.97 20.06
C THR A 196 14.77 21.19 19.54
N ASN A 197 15.65 20.70 20.42
CA ASN A 197 16.94 20.11 20.10
C ASN A 197 16.89 18.66 19.58
N ILE A 198 15.74 17.98 19.59
CA ILE A 198 15.67 16.72 18.85
C ILE A 198 15.72 17.03 17.37
N THR A 199 16.77 16.56 16.72
CA THR A 199 16.86 16.65 15.27
C THR A 199 15.94 15.62 14.65
N GLU A 200 15.45 15.91 13.45
CA GLU A 200 14.67 14.95 12.65
C GLU A 200 15.43 13.62 12.47
N GLN A 201 16.76 13.67 12.28
CA GLN A 201 17.60 12.48 12.20
C GLN A 201 17.65 11.67 13.51
N GLN A 202 17.63 12.33 14.67
CA GLN A 202 17.55 11.61 15.94
C GLN A 202 16.20 10.93 16.09
N LEU A 203 15.12 11.60 15.69
CA LEU A 203 13.78 11.02 15.70
C LEU A 203 13.70 9.81 14.76
N SER A 204 14.22 9.93 13.53
CA SER A 204 14.24 8.83 12.56
C SER A 204 15.03 7.62 13.07
N ASN A 205 16.22 7.84 13.64
CA ASN A 205 17.08 6.80 14.20
C ASN A 205 16.46 6.07 15.42
N LEU A 206 15.56 6.73 16.15
CA LEU A 206 14.82 6.11 17.24
C LEU A 206 13.65 5.28 16.70
N LEU A 207 12.82 5.88 15.84
CA LEU A 207 11.58 5.25 15.39
C LEU A 207 11.81 4.09 14.42
N CYS A 208 12.86 4.12 13.60
CA CYS A 208 13.15 3.02 12.67
C CYS A 208 13.53 1.70 13.37
N LYS A 209 13.92 1.77 14.66
CA LYS A 209 14.28 0.61 15.50
C LYS A 209 13.11 0.00 16.24
N LEU A 210 11.94 0.64 16.18
CA LEU A 210 10.72 0.14 16.78
C LEU A 210 9.91 -0.59 15.71
N ASN A 211 9.54 -1.84 15.98
CA ASN A 211 8.60 -2.54 15.13
C ASN A 211 7.17 -1.95 15.30
N PRO A 212 6.21 -2.26 14.41
CA PRO A 212 4.86 -1.70 14.47
C PRO A 212 4.17 -1.81 15.84
N PHE A 213 4.31 -2.96 16.48
CA PHE A 213 3.74 -3.23 17.80
C PHE A 213 4.39 -2.36 18.90
N GLN A 214 5.69 -2.12 18.81
CA GLN A 214 6.38 -1.20 19.72
C GLN A 214 6.00 0.26 19.49
N LEU A 215 5.76 0.67 18.23
CA LEU A 215 5.29 2.02 17.90
C LEU A 215 3.86 2.26 18.37
N GLU A 216 2.97 1.29 18.22
CA GLU A 216 1.61 1.40 18.72
C GLU A 216 1.60 1.43 20.27
N ALA A 217 2.46 0.66 20.93
CA ALA A 217 2.64 0.74 22.39
C ALA A 217 3.19 2.10 22.84
N LEU A 218 4.14 2.68 22.08
CA LEU A 218 4.64 4.03 22.34
C LEU A 218 3.51 5.06 22.23
N ASP A 219 2.67 4.96 21.22
CA ASP A 219 1.52 5.86 21.04
C ASP A 219 0.52 5.74 22.20
N MET A 220 0.21 4.52 22.65
CA MET A 220 -0.63 4.31 23.83
C MET A 220 -0.06 4.99 25.09
N MET A 221 1.25 4.90 25.34
CA MET A 221 1.88 5.59 26.47
C MET A 221 1.73 7.12 26.35
N TYR A 222 1.90 7.68 25.16
CA TYR A 222 1.69 9.11 24.92
C TYR A 222 0.24 9.53 25.18
N GLN A 223 -0.73 8.74 24.73
CA GLN A 223 -2.15 9.01 24.97
C GLN A 223 -2.50 8.92 26.46
N GLN A 224 -1.98 7.91 27.16
CA GLN A 224 -2.28 7.68 28.58
C GLN A 224 -1.62 8.72 29.49
N ASP A 225 -0.32 8.95 29.33
CA ASP A 225 0.48 9.76 30.25
C ASP A 225 0.46 11.25 29.90
N LEU A 226 0.34 11.59 28.61
CA LEU A 226 0.46 12.97 28.13
C LEU A 226 -0.81 13.52 27.50
N LYS A 227 -1.88 12.71 27.37
CA LYS A 227 -3.17 13.08 26.78
C LYS A 227 -3.06 13.68 25.38
N ARG A 228 -2.10 13.18 24.59
CA ARG A 228 -1.90 13.53 23.18
C ARG A 228 -1.38 12.33 22.41
N THR A 229 -1.61 12.29 21.11
CA THR A 229 -1.06 11.22 20.25
C THR A 229 0.41 11.45 19.96
N PHE A 230 1.14 10.37 19.67
CA PHE A 230 2.51 10.46 19.20
C PHE A 230 2.60 11.05 17.78
N PHE A 231 1.52 10.94 16.99
CA PHE A 231 1.36 11.65 15.71
C PHE A 231 1.69 13.15 15.83
N GLU A 232 1.16 13.83 16.84
CA GLU A 232 1.42 15.27 17.04
C GLU A 232 2.89 15.58 17.32
N VAL A 233 3.60 14.65 17.96
CA VAL A 233 5.03 14.79 18.24
C VAL A 233 5.83 14.76 16.95
N ILE A 234 5.54 13.81 16.07
CA ILE A 234 6.18 13.70 14.75
C ILE A 234 5.88 14.95 13.93
N LYS A 235 4.60 15.36 13.87
CA LYS A 235 4.15 16.51 13.07
C LYS A 235 4.86 17.81 13.44
N ARG A 236 5.21 17.99 14.71
CA ARG A 236 5.91 19.20 15.21
C ARG A 236 7.44 19.14 15.09
N ARG A 237 8.04 17.96 14.87
CA ARG A 237 9.49 17.74 14.96
C ARG A 237 10.16 17.28 13.67
N SER A 238 9.41 17.17 12.57
CA SER A 238 9.92 16.76 11.28
C SER A 238 9.28 17.60 10.17
N SER A 239 9.98 17.74 9.05
CA SER A 239 9.49 18.40 7.83
C SER A 239 9.99 17.70 6.57
N GLY A 240 9.43 18.04 5.41
CA GLY A 240 9.88 17.50 4.13
C GLY A 240 9.74 15.98 4.01
N GLN A 241 10.66 15.36 3.27
CA GLN A 241 10.55 13.94 2.92
C GLN A 241 10.57 13.00 4.13
N MET A 242 11.43 13.26 5.12
CA MET A 242 11.53 12.39 6.30
C MET A 242 10.28 12.51 7.19
N HIS A 243 9.61 13.67 7.22
CA HIS A 243 8.29 13.81 7.85
C HIS A 243 7.27 12.84 7.27
N ASP A 244 7.17 12.77 5.94
CA ASP A 244 6.23 11.88 5.26
C ASP A 244 6.56 10.40 5.53
N LEU A 245 7.85 10.06 5.61
CA LEU A 245 8.31 8.71 5.99
C LEU A 245 7.94 8.36 7.44
N LEU A 246 8.16 9.28 8.39
CA LEU A 246 7.85 9.07 9.80
C LEU A 246 6.34 8.96 10.03
N LEU A 247 5.54 9.80 9.36
CA LEU A 247 4.08 9.71 9.41
C LEU A 247 3.55 8.44 8.74
N SER A 248 4.19 7.99 7.66
CA SER A 248 3.85 6.70 7.02
C SER A 248 4.13 5.54 7.96
N LEU A 249 5.31 5.51 8.59
CA LEU A 249 5.68 4.48 9.56
C LEU A 249 4.73 4.47 10.77
N TYR A 250 4.41 5.66 11.31
CA TYR A 250 3.46 5.79 12.41
C TYR A 250 2.06 5.31 12.04
N THR A 251 1.50 5.83 10.95
CA THR A 251 0.13 5.51 10.54
C THR A 251 0.00 4.03 10.20
N TYR A 252 0.97 3.45 9.50
CA TYR A 252 1.01 2.02 9.25
C TYR A 252 0.99 1.20 10.55
N SER A 253 1.71 1.67 11.57
CA SER A 253 1.87 0.93 12.83
C SER A 253 0.64 1.03 13.73
N VAL A 254 0.02 2.20 13.81
CA VAL A 254 -1.12 2.47 14.71
C VAL A 254 -2.47 2.15 14.05
N ASN A 255 -2.59 2.36 12.73
CA ASN A 255 -3.82 2.11 11.99
C ASN A 255 -3.49 1.72 10.53
N LYS A 256 -3.03 0.49 10.33
CA LYS A 256 -2.62 -0.05 9.03
C LYS A 256 -3.68 0.09 7.93
N PRO A 257 -4.98 -0.24 8.17
CA PRO A 257 -5.97 -0.09 7.12
C PRO A 257 -6.22 1.38 6.75
N MET A 258 -6.12 2.31 7.71
CA MET A 258 -6.16 3.75 7.43
C MET A 258 -4.98 4.21 6.57
N TYR A 259 -3.77 3.72 6.84
CA TYR A 259 -2.60 4.01 6.01
C TYR A 259 -2.86 3.64 4.53
N PHE A 260 -3.37 2.44 4.29
CA PHE A 260 -3.65 1.99 2.92
C PHE A 260 -4.86 2.68 2.30
N ALA A 261 -5.90 3.02 3.07
CA ALA A 261 -7.02 3.82 2.57
C ALA A 261 -6.53 5.19 2.07
N THR A 262 -5.69 5.88 2.85
CA THR A 262 -5.09 7.14 2.42
C THR A 262 -4.16 6.98 1.23
N LEU A 263 -3.38 5.89 1.18
CA LEU A 263 -2.55 5.58 0.02
C LEU A 263 -3.39 5.39 -1.24
N PHE A 264 -4.48 4.63 -1.18
CA PHE A 264 -5.37 4.44 -2.34
C PHE A 264 -5.95 5.75 -2.83
N HIS A 265 -6.40 6.61 -1.90
CA HIS A 265 -6.97 7.90 -2.26
C HIS A 265 -5.94 8.77 -2.98
N ASP A 266 -4.72 8.83 -2.43
CA ASP A 266 -3.61 9.55 -3.05
C ASP A 266 -3.26 9.02 -4.45
N VAL A 267 -3.23 7.70 -4.64
CA VAL A 267 -2.94 7.07 -5.93
C VAL A 267 -4.03 7.33 -6.96
N LEU A 268 -5.30 7.36 -6.54
CA LEU A 268 -6.44 7.55 -7.44
C LEU A 268 -6.65 9.02 -7.81
N HIS A 269 -6.42 9.95 -6.87
CA HIS A 269 -6.76 11.36 -7.06
C HIS A 269 -5.57 12.25 -7.41
N LYS A 270 -4.33 11.89 -7.04
CA LYS A 270 -3.14 12.66 -7.46
C LYS A 270 -2.77 12.25 -8.89
N GLU A 271 -2.50 13.24 -9.75
CA GLU A 271 -2.29 13.04 -11.19
C GLU A 271 -1.07 12.17 -11.54
N LEU A 272 -0.13 12.01 -10.61
CA LEU A 272 1.21 11.46 -10.88
C LEU A 272 1.34 9.94 -10.73
N ILE A 273 0.29 9.21 -10.33
CA ILE A 273 0.42 7.77 -10.05
C ILE A 273 -0.37 6.92 -11.05
N SER A 274 0.32 5.92 -11.62
CA SER A 274 -0.24 5.09 -12.68
C SER A 274 -1.35 4.17 -12.18
N VAL A 275 -2.39 4.01 -12.99
CA VAL A 275 -3.41 2.96 -12.97
C VAL A 275 -2.89 1.59 -12.49
N LEU A 276 -1.77 1.12 -13.06
CA LEU A 276 -1.19 -0.18 -12.71
C LEU A 276 -0.74 -0.28 -11.24
N THR A 277 -0.36 0.85 -10.63
CA THR A 277 0.07 0.91 -9.23
C THR A 277 -1.11 0.69 -8.28
N ALA A 278 -2.26 1.33 -8.52
CA ALA A 278 -3.46 1.08 -7.71
C ALA A 278 -3.93 -0.38 -7.83
N GLN A 279 -3.89 -0.97 -9.03
CA GLN A 279 -4.22 -2.39 -9.21
C GLN A 279 -3.29 -3.29 -8.40
N ARG A 280 -1.98 -3.06 -8.47
CA ARG A 280 -0.99 -3.86 -7.71
C ARG A 280 -1.18 -3.72 -6.20
N LEU A 281 -1.47 -2.52 -5.71
CA LEU A 281 -1.79 -2.31 -4.29
C LEU A 281 -3.06 -3.07 -3.87
N LEU A 282 -4.13 -3.03 -4.68
CA LEU A 282 -5.35 -3.82 -4.41
C LEU A 282 -5.03 -5.31 -4.30
N ILE A 283 -4.21 -5.83 -5.22
CA ILE A 283 -3.76 -7.24 -5.20
C ILE A 283 -3.00 -7.52 -3.90
N PHE A 284 -2.08 -6.66 -3.46
CA PHE A 284 -1.29 -6.90 -2.25
C PHE A 284 -2.09 -6.80 -0.95
N ARG A 285 -3.14 -5.98 -0.92
CA ARG A 285 -4.04 -5.87 0.24
C ARG A 285 -5.11 -6.94 0.28
N SER A 286 -5.33 -7.60 -0.85
CA SER A 286 -6.49 -8.45 -1.03
C SER A 286 -6.56 -9.55 0.04
N GLU A 287 -5.45 -10.23 0.27
CA GLU A 287 -5.39 -11.33 1.22
C GLU A 287 -5.17 -10.88 2.67
N VAL A 288 -5.00 -9.58 2.91
CA VAL A 288 -4.60 -9.06 4.22
C VAL A 288 -5.76 -8.39 4.94
N ASP A 289 -6.22 -7.23 4.47
CA ASP A 289 -7.21 -6.41 5.16
C ASP A 289 -8.04 -5.53 4.23
N LEU A 290 -8.10 -5.84 2.92
CA LEU A 290 -8.74 -4.98 1.92
C LEU A 290 -10.18 -4.58 2.29
N GLN A 291 -10.96 -5.47 2.92
CA GLN A 291 -12.30 -5.11 3.37
C GLN A 291 -12.28 -3.97 4.40
N LEU A 292 -11.43 -4.07 5.42
CA LEU A 292 -11.30 -3.03 6.43
C LEU A 292 -10.74 -1.73 5.83
N VAL A 293 -9.84 -1.85 4.84
CA VAL A 293 -9.38 -0.69 4.05
C VAL A 293 -10.54 -0.02 3.32
N CYS A 294 -11.44 -0.79 2.68
CA CYS A 294 -12.62 -0.25 2.02
C CYS A 294 -13.57 0.45 3.01
N ASP A 295 -13.83 -0.17 4.17
CA ASP A 295 -14.71 0.41 5.19
C ASP A 295 -14.14 1.74 5.73
N ILE A 296 -12.83 1.80 6.00
CA ILE A 296 -12.17 3.04 6.41
C ILE A 296 -12.13 4.07 5.28
N TYR A 297 -11.93 3.64 4.03
CA TYR A 297 -11.94 4.52 2.87
C TYR A 297 -13.29 5.26 2.73
N GLU A 298 -14.39 4.51 2.82
CA GLU A 298 -15.74 5.09 2.80
C GLU A 298 -15.94 6.08 3.96
N ALA A 299 -15.53 5.71 5.17
CA ALA A 299 -15.64 6.58 6.34
C ALA A 299 -14.83 7.89 6.23
N LEU A 300 -13.66 7.85 5.58
CA LEU A 300 -12.78 9.02 5.43
C LEU A 300 -13.18 9.93 4.26
N TYR A 301 -13.57 9.35 3.13
CA TYR A 301 -13.73 10.07 1.86
C TYR A 301 -15.17 10.19 1.38
N GLY A 302 -16.13 9.52 2.05
CA GLY A 302 -17.55 9.59 1.71
C GLY A 302 -17.91 8.95 0.36
N THR A 303 -17.03 8.11 -0.18
CA THR A 303 -17.20 7.40 -1.45
C THR A 303 -16.58 6.00 -1.33
N TYR A 304 -17.11 5.03 -2.08
CA TYR A 304 -16.56 3.68 -2.09
C TYR A 304 -15.23 3.66 -2.86
N LEU A 305 -14.22 2.97 -2.33
CA LEU A 305 -12.96 2.74 -3.04
C LEU A 305 -13.20 2.14 -4.44
N SER A 306 -14.17 1.24 -4.57
CA SER A 306 -14.53 0.64 -5.85
C SER A 306 -15.02 1.66 -6.88
N ASP A 307 -15.69 2.72 -6.44
CA ASP A 307 -16.27 3.73 -7.34
C ASP A 307 -15.20 4.72 -7.79
N ASP A 308 -14.29 5.13 -6.90
CA ASP A 308 -13.13 5.94 -7.26
C ASP A 308 -12.19 5.19 -8.21
N VAL A 309 -11.98 3.90 -7.96
CA VAL A 309 -11.30 2.97 -8.89
C VAL A 309 -12.03 3.04 -10.23
N LYS A 310 -13.31 2.67 -10.32
CA LYS A 310 -14.06 2.68 -11.59
C LYS A 310 -13.94 4.04 -12.31
N GLN A 311 -14.13 5.14 -11.60
CA GLN A 311 -14.02 6.48 -12.19
C GLN A 311 -12.62 6.74 -12.78
N LYS A 312 -11.55 6.32 -12.11
CA LYS A 312 -10.18 6.48 -12.60
C LYS A 312 -9.87 5.59 -13.82
N TYR A 313 -10.37 4.34 -13.84
CA TYR A 313 -10.08 3.37 -14.91
C TYR A 313 -10.97 3.49 -16.14
N PHE A 314 -12.20 3.98 -15.98
CA PHE A 314 -13.21 4.03 -17.04
C PHE A 314 -13.61 5.48 -17.41
N GLY A 315 -13.10 6.47 -16.66
CA GLY A 315 -13.40 7.89 -16.86
C GLY A 315 -14.88 8.21 -16.65
N LYS A 316 -15.24 9.48 -16.82
CA LYS A 316 -16.66 9.89 -16.97
C LYS A 316 -17.28 9.45 -18.30
N GLN A 317 -16.51 8.85 -19.23
CA GLN A 317 -17.03 8.49 -20.55
C GLN A 317 -17.86 7.20 -20.58
N ASP A 318 -17.85 6.40 -19.51
CA ASP A 318 -18.91 5.40 -19.27
C ASP A 318 -20.25 6.04 -18.86
N ASN A 319 -20.39 7.38 -18.90
CA ASN A 319 -21.70 8.02 -18.87
C ASN A 319 -22.53 7.71 -20.13
N ALA A 320 -21.93 7.40 -21.27
CA ALA A 320 -22.70 6.95 -22.43
C ALA A 320 -23.37 5.59 -22.15
N LEU A 321 -22.65 4.65 -21.52
CA LEU A 321 -23.17 3.33 -21.15
C LEU A 321 -24.12 3.39 -19.95
N THR A 322 -23.81 4.22 -18.95
CA THR A 322 -24.66 4.45 -17.76
C THR A 322 -25.94 5.21 -18.13
N ASN A 323 -25.91 6.13 -19.11
CA ASN A 323 -27.11 6.80 -19.61
C ASN A 323 -27.95 5.90 -20.53
N LEU A 324 -27.34 4.95 -21.25
CA LEU A 324 -28.05 3.92 -22.01
C LEU A 324 -28.82 2.97 -21.08
N LEU A 325 -28.22 2.57 -19.96
CA LEU A 325 -28.87 1.69 -18.97
C LEU A 325 -29.94 2.43 -18.14
N LYS A 326 -29.79 3.74 -17.90
CA LYS A 326 -30.82 4.56 -17.23
C LYS A 326 -32.03 4.89 -18.12
N SER A 327 -31.95 4.70 -19.44
CA SER A 327 -33.11 4.87 -20.33
C SER A 327 -34.06 3.68 -20.39
N GLU A 328 -33.71 2.55 -19.76
CA GLU A 328 -34.59 1.35 -19.71
C GLU A 328 -35.36 1.20 -18.38
N GLU A 329 -35.09 2.02 -17.36
CA GLU A 329 -35.77 1.96 -16.06
C GLU A 329 -37.00 2.90 -15.93
N THR A 330 -37.42 3.55 -17.02
CA THR A 330 -38.69 4.31 -17.10
C THR A 330 -39.66 3.66 -18.09
N THR A 331 -40.15 2.45 -17.77
CA THR A 331 -41.44 1.96 -18.25
C THR A 331 -42.09 1.07 -17.19
N VAL A 332 -42.45 1.67 -16.06
CA VAL A 332 -43.53 1.13 -15.23
C VAL A 332 -44.82 1.78 -15.72
N VAL A 333 -45.51 1.08 -16.63
CA VAL A 333 -46.90 1.36 -16.96
C VAL A 333 -47.75 0.76 -15.84
N TYR A 334 -48.51 1.60 -15.14
CA TYR A 334 -49.70 1.21 -14.40
C TYR A 334 -50.90 1.92 -15.01
#